data_AF-A0A7J9VJS6-F1
#
_entry.id   AF-A0A7J9VJS6-F1
#
_cell.length_a   1.000
_cell.length_b   1.000
_cell.length_c   1.000
_cell.angle_alpha   90.00
_cell.angle_beta   90.00
_cell.angle_gamma   90.00
#
_symmetry.space_group_name_H-M   'P 1'
#
loop_
_entity.id
_entity.type
_entity.pdbx_description
1 polymer ?
#
loop_
_entity_poly.entity_id
_entity_poly.type
_entity_poly.pdbx_seq_one_letter_code
_entity_poly.pdbx_strand_id
1 'polypeptide(L)' 'MILDYIVITLYFAVMLAAGWWGLRRARNKEDFLVAGRRLGPAFYMGTLAAVVLGGASTIGSASLGYQ' A
#
# COMPACT_ATOMS: atom_id res chain seq x y z
N MET A 1 5.67 9.54 22.66
CA MET A 1 4.81 8.38 22.99
C MET A 1 3.37 8.57 22.52
N ILE A 2 2.58 9.49 23.09
CA ILE A 2 1.17 9.67 22.68
C ILE A 2 1.03 10.10 21.21
N LEU A 3 1.93 10.97 20.75
CA LEU A 3 1.93 11.45 19.37
C LEU A 3 2.27 10.32 18.38
N ASP A 4 3.18 9.43 18.76
CA ASP A 4 3.56 8.26 17.96
C ASP A 4 2.36 7.32 17.78
N TYR A 5 1.65 7.01 18.87
CA TYR A 5 0.43 6.19 18.81
C TYR A 5 -0.66 6.84 17.96
N ILE A 6 -0.85 8.15 18.05
CA ILE A 6 -1.81 8.88 17.20
C ILE A 6 -1.46 8.71 15.73
N VAL A 7 -0.20 8.90 15.35
CA VAL A 7 0.24 8.76 13.94
C VAL A 7 0.03 7.33 13.44
N ILE A 8 0.37 6.32 14.26
CA ILE A 8 0.19 4.91 13.90
C ILE A 8 -1.29 4.59 13.72
N THR A 9 -2.15 5.00 14.65
CA THR A 9 -3.60 4.76 14.54
C THR A 9 -4.20 5.47 13.33
N LEU A 10 -3.79 6.71 13.06
CA LEU A 10 -4.22 7.47 11.88
C LEU A 10 -3.82 6.75 10.58
N TYR A 11 -2.57 6.27 10.50
CA TYR A 11 -2.08 5.53 9.34
C TYR A 11 -2.94 4.29 9.04
N PHE A 12 -3.23 3.48 10.07
CA PHE A 12 -4.11 2.32 9.92
C PHE A 12 -5.53 2.72 9.53
N ALA A 13 -6.08 3.79 10.11
CA ALA A 13 -7.42 4.29 9.75
C ALA A 13 -7.50 4.68 8.26
N VAL A 14 -6.47 5.34 7.73
CA VAL A 14 -6.38 5.70 6.31
C VAL A 14 -6.29 4.44 5.44
N MET A 15 -5.45 3.46 5.80
CA MET A 15 -5.36 2.18 5.06
C MET A 15 -6.70 1.45 5.01
N LEU A 16 -7.41 1.37 6.13
CA LEU A 16 -8.73 0.72 6.21
C LEU A 16 -9.78 1.47 5.39
N ALA A 17 -9.79 2.80 5.45
CA ALA A 17 -10.69 3.62 4.65
C ALA A 17 -10.46 3.42 3.15
N ALA A 18 -9.20 3.38 2.70
CA ALA A 18 -8.85 3.11 1.31
C ALA A 18 -9.28 1.69 0.88
N GLY A 19 -9.07 0.68 1.73
CA GLY A 19 -9.52 -0.69 1.49
C GLY A 19 -11.04 -0.81 1.39
N TRP A 20 -11.78 -0.15 2.29
CA TRP A 20 -13.24 -0.12 2.24
C TRP A 20 -13.74 0.53 0.95
N TRP A 21 -13.13 1.63 0.53
CA TRP A 21 -13.48 2.28 -0.72
C TRP A 21 -13.21 1.39 -1.94
N GLY A 22 -12.08 0.67 -1.95
CA GLY A 22 -11.77 -0.35 -2.94
C GLY A 22 -12.81 -1.47 -2.98
N LEU A 23 -13.22 -1.98 -1.82
CA LEU A 23 -14.24 -3.02 -1.70
C LEU A 23 -15.60 -2.56 -2.25
N ARG A 24 -16.00 -1.32 -1.98
CA ARG A 24 -17.23 -0.72 -2.56
C ARG A 24 -17.17 -0.61 -4.09
N ARG A 25 -15.98 -0.53 -4.68
CA ARG A 25 -15.78 -0.38 -6.13
C ARG A 25 -15.60 -1.73 -6.86
N ALA A 26 -15.14 -2.76 -6.17
CA ALA A 26 -14.93 -4.10 -6.72
C ALA A 26 -16.24 -4.92 -6.70
N ARG A 27 -17.11 -4.69 -7.69
CA ARG A 27 -18.39 -5.42 -7.83
C ARG A 27 -18.27 -6.75 -8.58
N ASN A 28 -17.30 -6.88 -9.48
CA ASN A 28 -17.13 -8.04 -10.36
C ASN A 28 -15.72 -8.64 -10.26
N LYS A 29 -15.55 -9.90 -10.68
CA LYS A 29 -14.24 -10.59 -10.70
C LYS A 29 -13.18 -9.83 -11.49
N GLU A 30 -13.54 -9.24 -12.63
CA GLU A 30 -12.58 -8.44 -13.42
C GLU A 30 -12.14 -7.16 -12.71
N ASP A 31 -13.03 -6.53 -11.94
CA ASP A 31 -12.69 -5.35 -11.13
C ASP A 31 -11.79 -5.73 -9.95
N PHE A 32 -11.91 -6.95 -9.42
CA PHE A 32 -11.03 -7.43 -8.35
C PHE A 32 -9.66 -7.88 -8.87
N LEU A 33 -9.63 -8.61 -9.99
CA LEU A 33 -8.38 -9.19 -10.52
C LEU A 33 -7.50 -8.20 -11.27
N VAL A 34 -8.11 -7.26 -12.00
CA VAL A 34 -7.37 -6.32 -12.88
C VAL A 34 -7.82 -4.87 -12.71
N ALA A 35 -8.58 -4.55 -11.65
CA ALA A 35 -9.13 -3.21 -11.42
C ALA A 35 -9.89 -2.64 -12.64
N GLY A 36 -10.51 -3.53 -13.42
CA GLY A 36 -11.25 -3.18 -14.62
C GLY A 36 -10.40 -2.58 -15.75
N ARG A 37 -9.08 -2.77 -15.73
CA ARG A 37 -8.10 -2.23 -16.72
C ARG A 37 -8.10 -0.69 -16.79
N ARG A 38 -8.55 -0.03 -15.72
CA ARG A 38 -8.69 1.44 -15.65
C ARG A 38 -7.50 2.12 -14.99
N LEU A 39 -6.55 1.35 -14.45
CA LEU A 39 -5.35 1.92 -13.84
C LEU A 39 -4.43 2.47 -14.94
N GLY A 40 -4.22 3.78 -14.93
CA GLY A 40 -3.22 4.43 -15.77
C GLY A 40 -1.79 3.99 -15.42
N PRO A 41 -0.83 4.17 -16.35
CA PRO A 41 0.54 3.69 -16.19
C PRO A 41 1.27 4.26 -14.98
N ALA A 42 0.98 5.52 -14.59
CA ALA A 42 1.59 6.15 -13.41
C ALA A 42 1.18 5.45 -12.10
N PHE A 43 -0.10 5.12 -11.95
CA PHE A 43 -0.60 4.45 -10.74
C PHE A 43 -0.09 3.00 -10.68
N TYR A 44 -0.06 2.32 -11.83
CA TYR A 44 0.49 0.98 -11.95
C TYR A 44 1.97 0.93 -11.51
N MET A 45 2.81 1.81 -12.08
CA MET A 45 4.22 1.92 -11.69
C MET A 45 4.40 2.27 -10.22
N GLY A 46 3.59 3.20 -9.69
CA GLY A 46 3.62 3.56 -8.27
C GLY A 46 3.32 2.38 -7.35
N THR A 47 2.31 1.56 -7.67
CA THR A 47 2.01 0.36 -6.87
C THR A 47 3.10 -0.71 -6.95
N LEU A 48 3.71 -0.91 -8.13
CA LEU A 48 4.84 -1.82 -8.30
C LEU A 48 6.05 -1.35 -7.49
N ALA A 49 6.39 -0.05 -7.55
CA ALA A 49 7.48 0.51 -6.78
C ALA A 49 7.23 0.35 -5.26
N ALA A 50 6.01 0.60 -4.79
CA ALA A 50 5.64 0.43 -3.38
C ALA A 50 5.76 -1.04 -2.91
N VAL A 51 5.39 -2.01 -3.74
CA VAL A 51 5.53 -3.44 -3.45
C VAL A 51 7.00 -3.84 -3.35
N VAL A 52 7.85 -3.37 -4.27
CA VAL A 52 9.28 -3.71 -4.31
C VAL A 52 10.04 -3.04 -3.17
N LEU A 53 9.73 -1.78 -2.85
CA LEU A 53 10.33 -1.00 -1.76
C LEU A 53 9.66 -1.27 -0.41
N GLY A 54 9.26 -2.52 -0.15
CA GLY A 54 8.59 -2.91 1.08
C GLY A 54 9.51 -2.94 2.32
N GLY A 55 8.95 -3.38 3.44
CA GLY A 55 9.65 -3.42 4.73
C GLY A 55 10.93 -4.25 4.73
N ALA A 56 10.97 -5.33 3.94
CA ALA A 56 12.17 -6.16 3.77
C ALA A 56 13.31 -5.40 3.09
N SER A 57 13.01 -4.61 2.06
CA SER A 57 14.02 -3.81 1.36
C SER A 57 14.56 -2.69 2.25
N THR A 58 13.72 -2.07 3.09
CA THR A 58 14.13 -0.98 3.97
C THR A 58 14.97 -1.48 5.15
N ILE A 59 14.52 -2.54 5.83
CA ILE A 59 15.22 -3.08 7.01
C ILE A 59 16.41 -3.96 6.59
N GLY A 60 16.25 -4.75 5.52
CA GLY A 60 17.28 -5.66 5.02
C GLY A 60 18.48 -4.95 4.40
N SER A 61 18.26 -3.88 3.61
CA SER A 61 19.37 -3.08 3.09
C SER A 61 20.11 -2.33 4.20
N ALA A 62 19.39 -1.83 5.21
CA ALA A 62 20.00 -1.21 6.38
C ALA A 62 20.88 -2.20 7.17
N SER A 63 20.44 -3.45 7.30
CA SER A 63 21.24 -4.50 7.95
C SER A 63 22.47 -4.91 7.12
N LEU A 64 22.38 -4.94 5.79
CA LEU A 64 23.50 -5.25 4.90
C LEU A 64 24.56 -4.13 4.87
N GLY A 65 24.17 -2.87 5.07
CA GLY A 65 25.11 -1.75 5.16
C GLY A 65 25.75 -1.58 6.54
N TYR A 66 25.18 -2.23 7.56
CA TYR A 66 25.74 -2.25 8.92
C TYR A 66 26.78 -3.38 9.12
N GLN A 67 26.75 -4.40 8.25
CA GLN A 67 27.69 -5.51 8.20
C GLN A 67 28.83 -5.23 7.23
#